data_AF-A0A509B7J1-F1
#
_entry.id   AF-A0A509B7J1-F1
#
_cell.length_a   1.000
_cell.length_b   1.000
_cell.length_c   1.000
_cell.angle_alpha   90.00
_cell.angle_beta   90.00
_cell.angle_gamma   90.00
#
_symmetry.space_group_name_H-M   'P 1'
#
loop_
_entity.id
_entity.type
_entity.pdbx_description
1 polymer ?
#
loop_
_entity_poly.entity_id
_entity_poly.type
_entity_poly.pdbx_seq_one_letter_code
_entity_poly.pdbx_strand_id
1 'polypeptide(L)'
;MGRPDHIAYDIRSLRNKANPDDTFEAQLFYGDLKSIVKTSHLVKIDYPKFIVHGTKGSFVKYGIDQQETSLKANIMPGEPGFAADESVGVLEYVNDDGVTVKEEVKPETGDYGRVYDALYQTLTVGTPNYVKESEVLTNLEILERAFEQATPATITLAK
;
A
#
# COMPACT_ATOMS: atom_id res chain seq x y z
N MET A 1 4.94 8.66 2.92
CA MET A 1 4.82 9.54 4.10
C MET A 1 6.08 9.58 4.96
N GLY A 2 7.15 8.84 4.63
CA GLY A 2 8.40 8.86 5.40
C GLY A 2 8.31 7.97 6.65
N ARG A 3 9.01 8.36 7.72
CA ARG A 3 9.04 7.66 9.00
C ARG A 3 7.88 8.12 9.91
N PRO A 4 7.05 7.21 10.45
CA PRO A 4 5.95 7.58 11.34
C PRO A 4 6.45 7.93 12.75
N ASP A 5 5.65 8.71 13.49
CA ASP A 5 5.90 9.05 14.89
C ASP A 5 5.53 7.88 15.81
N HIS A 6 4.35 7.27 15.57
CA HIS A 6 3.82 6.15 16.35
C HIS A 6 3.33 5.03 15.46
N ILE A 7 3.29 3.82 16.02
CA ILE A 7 2.76 2.65 15.34
C ILE A 7 1.95 1.81 16.31
N ALA A 8 0.73 1.46 15.92
CA ALA A 8 -0.08 0.46 16.63
C ALA A 8 -0.15 -0.84 15.82
N TYR A 9 -0.06 -1.97 16.52
CA TYR A 9 -0.05 -3.31 15.94
C TYR A 9 -1.18 -4.17 16.52
N ASP A 10 -1.82 -4.96 15.65
CA ASP A 10 -2.63 -6.13 15.98
C ASP A 10 -2.17 -7.28 15.08
N ILE A 11 -1.49 -8.28 15.62
CA ILE A 11 -0.93 -9.43 14.90
C ILE A 11 -1.51 -10.72 15.48
N ARG A 12 -2.10 -11.56 14.64
CA ARG A 12 -2.83 -12.75 15.09
C ARG A 12 -2.67 -13.93 14.14
N SER A 13 -2.72 -15.12 14.72
CA SER A 13 -2.89 -16.38 13.99
C SER A 13 -4.33 -16.87 14.17
N LEU A 14 -5.13 -16.84 13.10
CA LEU A 14 -6.56 -17.12 13.15
C LEU A 14 -6.94 -18.50 12.59
N ARG A 15 -6.41 -18.89 11.42
CA ARG A 15 -6.77 -20.17 10.78
C ARG A 15 -6.23 -21.38 11.52
N ASN A 16 -5.01 -21.28 12.05
CA ASN A 16 -4.36 -22.36 12.80
C ASN A 16 -3.40 -21.78 13.85
N LYS A 17 -3.72 -21.96 15.14
CA LYS A 17 -2.96 -21.42 16.27
C LYS A 17 -1.50 -21.90 16.35
N ALA A 18 -1.14 -22.98 15.67
CA ALA A 18 0.23 -23.48 15.62
C ALA A 18 1.09 -22.81 14.52
N ASN A 19 0.46 -22.09 13.58
CA ASN A 19 1.16 -21.41 12.50
C ASN A 19 1.55 -19.97 12.91
N PRO A 20 2.54 -19.37 12.21
CA PRO A 20 2.77 -17.92 12.25
C PRO A 20 1.51 -17.11 11.93
N ASP A 21 1.60 -15.79 12.12
CA ASP A 21 0.49 -14.89 11.87
C ASP A 21 -0.03 -14.97 10.42
N ASP A 22 -1.35 -14.86 10.29
CA ASP A 22 -2.05 -14.84 9.01
C ASP A 22 -3.01 -13.65 8.89
N THR A 23 -2.98 -12.80 9.91
CA THR A 23 -3.83 -11.62 10.06
C THR A 23 -3.05 -10.55 10.79
N PHE A 24 -2.97 -9.36 10.21
CA PHE A 24 -2.42 -8.21 10.91
C PHE A 24 -3.13 -6.91 10.55
N GLU A 25 -3.02 -5.93 11.45
CA GLU A 25 -3.27 -4.52 11.20
C GLU A 25 -2.14 -3.68 11.82
N ALA A 26 -1.55 -2.81 11.01
CA ALA A 26 -0.55 -1.83 11.42
C ALA A 26 -1.09 -0.43 11.14
N GLN A 27 -1.19 0.41 12.17
CA GLN A 27 -1.58 1.81 12.06
C GLN A 27 -0.36 2.70 12.27
N LEU A 28 0.07 3.41 11.22
CA LEU A 28 1.21 4.32 11.22
C LEU A 28 0.71 5.76 11.34
N PHE A 29 1.18 6.48 12.36
CA PHE A 29 0.77 7.84 12.67
C PHE A 29 1.84 8.85 12.24
N TYR A 30 1.44 9.92 11.55
CA TYR A 30 2.29 11.01 11.05
C TYR A 30 1.65 12.34 11.44
N GLY A 31 1.91 12.83 12.65
CA GLY A 31 1.09 13.87 13.27
C GLY A 31 -0.39 13.47 13.28
N ASP A 32 -1.25 14.29 12.65
CA ASP A 32 -2.70 14.04 12.54
C ASP A 32 -3.09 13.03 11.45
N LEU A 33 -2.16 12.68 10.54
CA LEU A 33 -2.40 11.70 9.48
C LEU A 33 -2.22 10.27 10.01
N LYS A 34 -3.16 9.37 9.68
CA LYS A 34 -3.05 7.94 9.98
C LYS A 34 -3.13 7.10 8.71
N SER A 35 -2.13 6.22 8.52
CA SER A 35 -2.13 5.20 7.48
C SER A 35 -2.38 3.83 8.10
N ILE A 36 -3.34 3.07 7.58
CA ILE A 36 -3.68 1.74 8.07
C ILE A 36 -3.35 0.71 6.98
N VAL A 37 -2.53 -0.28 7.33
CA VAL A 37 -2.20 -1.41 6.46
C VAL A 37 -2.66 -2.68 7.16
N LYS A 38 -3.45 -3.51 6.47
CA LYS A 38 -3.96 -4.76 7.05
C LYS A 38 -4.13 -5.84 6.00
N THR A 39 -4.05 -7.08 6.45
CA THR A 39 -4.39 -8.27 5.66
C THR A 39 -5.08 -9.31 6.54
N SER A 40 -5.91 -10.14 5.93
CA SER A 40 -6.50 -11.31 6.57
C SER A 40 -6.83 -12.35 5.52
N HIS A 41 -6.54 -13.61 5.83
CA HIS A 41 -6.89 -14.74 4.96
C HIS A 41 -8.34 -15.21 5.11
N LEU A 42 -9.17 -14.48 5.86
CA LEU A 42 -10.56 -14.83 6.18
C LEU A 42 -11.56 -13.74 5.70
N VAL A 43 -11.25 -13.08 4.59
CA VAL A 43 -12.10 -12.05 3.99
C VAL A 43 -12.86 -12.65 2.80
N LYS A 44 -14.19 -12.76 2.90
CA LYS A 44 -15.03 -13.34 1.84
C LYS A 44 -15.57 -12.30 0.85
N ILE A 45 -15.79 -11.09 1.32
CA ILE A 45 -16.13 -9.91 0.51
C ILE A 45 -15.03 -8.90 0.75
N ASP A 46 -14.30 -8.57 -0.31
CA ASP A 46 -13.15 -7.68 -0.21
C ASP A 46 -13.54 -6.25 0.17
N TYR A 47 -12.65 -5.61 0.91
CA TYR A 47 -12.67 -4.17 1.12
C TYR A 47 -12.13 -3.45 -0.12
N PRO A 48 -12.37 -2.14 -0.26
CA PRO A 48 -11.59 -1.35 -1.21
C PRO A 48 -10.09 -1.56 -0.98
N LYS A 49 -9.33 -1.70 -2.07
CA LYS A 49 -7.87 -1.85 -2.02
C LYS A 49 -7.19 -0.62 -1.44
N PHE A 50 -7.75 0.56 -1.72
CA PHE A 50 -7.33 1.84 -1.14
C PHE A 50 -8.55 2.67 -0.75
N ILE A 51 -8.44 3.31 0.41
CA ILE A 51 -9.35 4.33 0.92
C ILE A 51 -8.49 5.48 1.41
N VAL A 52 -8.73 6.68 0.89
CA VAL A 52 -8.03 7.90 1.29
C VAL A 52 -9.07 8.96 1.63
N HIS A 53 -8.96 9.55 2.81
CA HIS A 53 -9.82 10.64 3.23
C HIS A 53 -8.97 11.87 3.50
N GLY A 54 -9.46 13.02 3.03
CA GLY A 54 -8.92 14.34 3.33
C GLY A 54 -10.01 15.26 3.82
N THR A 55 -9.62 16.48 4.20
CA THR A 55 -10.55 17.50 4.73
C THR A 55 -11.59 17.96 3.70
N LYS A 56 -11.34 17.76 2.40
CA LYS A 56 -12.23 18.18 1.30
C LYS A 56 -12.87 17.02 0.55
N GLY A 57 -12.53 15.77 0.82
CA GLY A 57 -13.01 14.67 -0.03
C GLY A 57 -12.44 13.30 0.29
N SER A 58 -12.82 12.33 -0.53
CA SER A 58 -12.47 10.92 -0.38
C SER A 58 -12.15 10.27 -1.72
N PHE A 59 -11.20 9.36 -1.70
CA PHE A 59 -10.87 8.48 -2.82
C PHE A 59 -11.00 7.03 -2.41
N VAL A 60 -11.67 6.23 -3.24
CA VAL A 60 -11.87 4.80 -3.02
C VAL A 60 -11.53 4.04 -4.30
N LYS A 61 -10.67 3.03 -4.21
CA LYS A 61 -10.34 2.14 -5.33
C LYS A 61 -10.54 0.68 -4.92
N TYR A 62 -11.32 -0.04 -5.70
CA TYR A 62 -11.42 -1.50 -5.63
C TYR A 62 -10.47 -2.15 -6.64
N GLY A 63 -10.14 -3.42 -6.42
CA GLY A 63 -9.25 -4.18 -7.29
C GLY A 63 -7.77 -3.89 -7.03
N ILE A 64 -6.96 -4.93 -7.15
CA ILE A 64 -5.49 -4.90 -7.08
C ILE A 64 -4.90 -4.77 -8.49
N ASP A 65 -3.62 -4.44 -8.60
CA ASP A 65 -2.86 -4.51 -9.86
C ASP A 65 -2.97 -5.90 -10.51
N GLN A 66 -3.09 -5.93 -11.84
CA GLN A 66 -3.38 -7.15 -12.60
C GLN A 66 -2.13 -7.81 -13.21
N GLN A 67 -0.92 -7.28 -13.02
CA GLN A 67 0.29 -7.87 -13.60
C GLN A 67 0.53 -9.29 -13.07
N GLU A 68 0.36 -9.52 -11.77
CA GLU A 68 0.51 -10.85 -11.18
C GLU A 68 -0.54 -11.83 -11.74
N THR A 69 -1.78 -11.36 -11.95
CA THR A 69 -2.85 -12.13 -12.59
C THR A 69 -2.48 -12.52 -14.01
N SER A 70 -1.99 -11.56 -14.82
CA SER A 70 -1.54 -11.79 -16.19
C SER A 70 -0.37 -12.77 -16.25
N LEU A 71 0.64 -12.61 -15.40
CA LEU A 71 1.81 -13.50 -15.37
C LEU A 71 1.41 -14.93 -14.99
N LYS A 72 0.51 -15.11 -14.01
CA LYS A 72 -0.06 -16.43 -13.65
C LYS A 72 -0.88 -17.04 -14.78
N ALA A 73 -1.49 -16.22 -15.62
CA ALA A 73 -2.21 -16.64 -16.83
C ALA A 73 -1.29 -16.81 -18.05
N ASN A 74 0.03 -16.69 -17.88
CA ASN A 74 1.04 -16.78 -18.94
C ASN A 74 0.88 -15.69 -20.03
N ILE A 75 0.39 -14.51 -19.65
CA ILE A 75 0.36 -13.29 -20.47
C ILE A 75 1.56 -12.44 -20.04
N MET A 76 2.47 -12.18 -20.96
CA MET A 76 3.76 -11.54 -20.66
C MET A 76 3.73 -10.02 -20.84
N PRO A 77 4.63 -9.27 -20.16
CA PRO A 77 4.78 -7.83 -20.40
C PRO A 77 5.00 -7.52 -21.88
N GLY A 78 4.23 -6.57 -22.41
CA GLY A 78 4.25 -6.19 -23.84
C GLY A 78 3.28 -6.97 -24.73
N GLU A 79 2.66 -8.05 -24.23
CA GLU A 79 1.60 -8.74 -24.96
C GLU A 79 0.25 -7.99 -24.86
N PRO A 80 -0.62 -8.11 -25.89
CA PRO A 80 -1.96 -7.54 -25.82
C PRO A 80 -2.73 -8.05 -24.61
N GLY A 81 -3.30 -7.14 -23.83
CA GLY A 81 -4.09 -7.49 -22.64
C GLY A 81 -3.28 -7.76 -21.37
N PHE A 82 -1.95 -7.58 -21.40
CA PHE A 82 -1.14 -7.60 -20.17
C PHE A 82 -1.62 -6.52 -19.19
N ALA A 83 -1.86 -6.91 -17.93
CA ALA A 83 -2.32 -6.05 -16.84
C ALA A 83 -3.59 -5.25 -17.15
N ALA A 84 -4.49 -5.77 -17.99
CA ALA A 84 -5.76 -5.14 -18.28
C ALA A 84 -6.59 -4.96 -16.98
N ASP A 85 -6.90 -3.71 -16.62
CA ASP A 85 -7.72 -3.35 -15.48
C ASP A 85 -8.86 -2.44 -15.95
N GLU A 86 -10.10 -2.92 -15.86
CA GLU A 86 -11.31 -2.16 -16.17
C GLU A 86 -11.89 -1.44 -14.94
N SER A 87 -11.34 -1.68 -13.76
CA SER A 87 -11.83 -1.02 -12.55
C SER A 87 -11.45 0.47 -12.55
N VAL A 88 -12.21 1.26 -11.80
CA VAL A 88 -11.96 2.70 -11.64
C VAL A 88 -11.78 3.05 -10.17
N GLY A 89 -11.00 4.09 -9.91
CA GLY A 89 -11.06 4.80 -8.64
C GLY A 89 -12.23 5.76 -8.65
N VAL A 90 -12.90 5.93 -7.52
CA VAL A 90 -13.95 6.92 -7.33
C VAL A 90 -13.40 8.03 -6.45
N LEU A 91 -13.41 9.25 -6.96
CA LEU A 91 -13.02 10.46 -6.25
C LEU A 91 -14.25 11.33 -6.04
N GLU A 92 -14.52 11.73 -4.80
CA GLU A 92 -15.61 12.65 -4.47
C GLU A 92 -15.09 13.73 -3.52
N TYR A 93 -15.25 15.00 -3.87
CA TYR A 93 -14.67 16.12 -3.13
C TYR A 93 -15.48 17.41 -3.29
N VAL A 94 -15.25 18.36 -2.38
CA VAL A 94 -15.78 19.72 -2.44
C VAL A 94 -14.75 20.61 -3.15
N ASN A 95 -15.12 21.17 -4.30
CA ASN A 95 -14.27 22.09 -5.04
C ASN A 95 -14.20 23.47 -4.37
N ASP A 96 -13.45 24.41 -4.97
CA ASP A 96 -13.25 25.74 -4.38
C ASP A 96 -14.51 26.62 -4.36
N ASP A 97 -15.50 26.30 -5.21
CA ASP A 97 -16.82 26.94 -5.21
C ASP A 97 -17.78 26.36 -4.16
N GLY A 98 -17.33 25.37 -3.36
CA GLY A 98 -18.15 24.70 -2.36
C GLY A 98 -19.11 23.65 -2.94
N VAL A 99 -18.91 23.24 -4.19
CA VAL A 99 -19.76 22.27 -4.89
C VAL A 99 -19.17 20.87 -4.75
N THR A 100 -20.02 19.88 -4.47
CA THR A 100 -19.64 18.47 -4.50
C THR A 100 -19.44 18.00 -5.93
N VAL A 101 -18.23 17.53 -6.22
CA VAL A 101 -17.80 16.96 -7.50
C VAL A 101 -17.50 15.47 -7.31
N LYS A 102 -17.91 14.65 -8.27
CA LYS A 102 -17.64 13.21 -8.32
C LYS A 102 -17.01 12.85 -9.66
N GLU A 103 -15.91 12.12 -9.60
CA GLU A 103 -15.08 11.75 -10.76
C GLU A 103 -14.70 10.27 -10.70
N GLU A 104 -14.61 9.65 -11.88
CA GLU A 104 -14.00 8.35 -12.05
C GLU A 104 -12.55 8.54 -12.53
N VAL A 105 -11.62 7.97 -11.77
CA VAL A 105 -10.18 8.03 -12.02
C VAL A 105 -9.75 6.69 -12.62
N LYS A 106 -9.28 6.72 -13.87
CA LYS A 106 -8.73 5.52 -14.52
C LYS A 106 -7.46 5.07 -13.79
N PRO A 107 -7.23 3.75 -13.63
CA PRO A 107 -5.99 3.26 -13.05
C PRO A 107 -4.80 3.67 -13.91
N GLU A 108 -3.70 4.06 -13.24
CA GLU A 108 -2.41 4.19 -13.89
C GLU A 108 -1.92 2.80 -14.34
N THR A 109 -1.19 2.74 -15.46
CA THR A 109 -0.61 1.48 -15.95
C THR A 109 0.52 1.04 -15.02
N GLY A 110 0.31 -0.07 -14.32
CA GLY A 110 1.34 -0.74 -13.53
C GLY A 110 2.39 -1.39 -14.44
N ASP A 111 3.66 -1.18 -14.10
CA ASP A 111 4.78 -1.82 -14.79
C ASP A 111 5.92 -2.09 -13.80
N TYR A 112 6.08 -3.36 -13.40
CA TYR A 112 7.17 -3.80 -12.53
C TYR A 112 8.55 -3.68 -13.20
N GLY A 113 8.62 -3.62 -14.53
CA GLY A 113 9.84 -3.36 -15.28
C GLY A 113 10.51 -2.03 -14.92
N ARG A 114 9.73 -1.05 -14.47
CA ARG A 114 10.24 0.27 -14.04
C ARG A 114 11.25 0.21 -12.89
N VAL A 115 11.28 -0.88 -12.12
CA VAL A 115 12.35 -1.16 -11.15
C VAL A 115 13.69 -1.27 -11.86
N TYR A 116 13.75 -2.04 -12.95
CA TYR A 116 14.97 -2.23 -13.72
C TYR A 116 15.36 -0.97 -14.50
N ASP A 117 14.39 -0.21 -15.00
CA ASP A 117 14.67 1.09 -15.62
C ASP A 117 15.34 2.06 -14.64
N ALA A 118 14.82 2.14 -13.40
CA ALA A 118 15.40 2.98 -12.36
C ALA A 118 16.81 2.52 -11.97
N LEU A 119 17.04 1.21 -11.86
CA LEU A 119 18.37 0.66 -11.61
C LEU A 119 19.33 0.94 -12.77
N TYR A 120 18.86 0.80 -14.01
CA TYR A 120 19.64 1.14 -15.19
C TYR A 120 20.07 2.60 -15.16
N GLN A 121 19.16 3.54 -14.87
CA GLN A 121 19.50 4.96 -14.74
C GLN A 121 20.48 5.22 -13.60
N THR A 122 20.32 4.54 -12.47
CA THR A 122 21.25 4.65 -11.34
C THR A 122 22.66 4.21 -11.72
N LEU A 123 22.77 3.07 -12.39
CA LEU A 123 24.06 2.47 -12.75
C LEU A 123 24.76 3.15 -13.93
N THR A 124 24.00 3.69 -14.88
CA THR A 124 24.57 4.25 -16.12
C THR A 124 24.84 5.75 -16.06
N VAL A 125 23.99 6.52 -15.37
CA VAL A 125 24.09 7.99 -15.34
C VAL A 125 24.16 8.57 -13.92
N GLY A 126 24.14 7.72 -12.88
CA GLY A 126 24.31 8.16 -11.49
C GLY A 126 23.07 8.80 -10.87
N THR A 127 21.89 8.57 -11.44
CA THR A 127 20.62 9.00 -10.84
C THR A 127 20.45 8.37 -9.45
N PRO A 128 19.92 9.08 -8.43
CA PRO A 128 19.63 8.45 -7.14
C PRO A 128 18.71 7.24 -7.28
N ASN A 129 18.96 6.20 -6.48
CA ASN A 129 18.13 5.00 -6.47
C ASN A 129 16.67 5.33 -6.14
N TYR A 130 15.73 4.57 -6.73
CA TYR A 130 14.29 4.81 -6.54
C TYR A 130 13.77 4.48 -5.14
N VAL A 131 14.53 3.69 -4.38
CA VAL A 131 14.29 3.41 -2.95
C VAL A 131 15.41 4.04 -2.13
N LYS A 132 15.05 4.85 -1.13
CA LYS A 132 16.02 5.45 -0.21
C LYS A 132 16.39 4.47 0.89
N GLU A 133 17.64 4.51 1.33
CA GLU A 133 18.12 3.71 2.46
C GLU A 133 17.25 3.89 3.71
N SER A 134 16.89 5.14 4.04
CA SER A 134 16.05 5.47 5.18
C SER A 134 14.65 4.83 5.13
N GLU A 135 14.10 4.60 3.93
CA GLU A 135 12.80 3.95 3.75
C GLU A 135 12.89 2.45 4.05
N VAL A 136 13.98 1.81 3.61
CA VAL A 136 14.25 0.40 3.91
C VAL A 136 14.48 0.20 5.40
N LEU A 137 15.35 1.02 6.01
CA LEU A 137 15.65 0.95 7.44
C LEU A 137 14.40 1.17 8.29
N THR A 138 13.57 2.14 7.92
CA THR A 138 12.29 2.38 8.59
C THR A 138 11.40 1.15 8.48
N ASN A 139 11.21 0.57 7.29
CA ASN A 139 10.34 -0.60 7.13
C ASN A 139 10.83 -1.80 7.96
N LEU A 140 12.14 -2.07 7.96
CA LEU A 140 12.73 -3.15 8.75
C LEU A 140 12.51 -2.95 10.25
N GLU A 141 12.75 -1.74 10.78
CA GLU A 141 12.51 -1.43 12.18
C GLU A 141 11.02 -1.57 12.55
N ILE A 142 10.11 -1.14 11.68
CA ILE A 142 8.67 -1.29 11.91
C ILE A 142 8.29 -2.77 12.06
N LEU A 143 8.84 -3.64 11.22
CA LEU A 143 8.58 -5.08 11.26
C LEU A 143 9.24 -5.75 12.47
N GLU A 144 10.47 -5.38 12.80
CA GLU A 144 11.20 -5.91 13.96
C GLU A 144 10.47 -5.56 15.27
N ARG A 145 10.12 -4.29 15.45
CA ARG A 145 9.46 -3.81 16.66
C ARG A 145 8.02 -4.30 16.82
N ALA A 146 7.41 -4.78 15.73
CA ALA A 146 6.09 -5.42 15.77
C ALA A 146 6.04 -6.65 16.69
N PHE A 147 7.20 -7.30 16.93
CA PHE A 147 7.35 -8.49 17.76
C PHE A 147 8.14 -8.23 19.06
N GLU A 148 8.51 -6.98 19.36
CA GLU A 148 9.26 -6.59 20.57
C GLU A 148 8.43 -6.82 21.86
N GLN A 149 7.10 -6.75 21.75
CA GLN A 149 6.17 -6.96 22.86
C GLN A 149 4.90 -7.68 22.40
N ALA A 150 4.13 -8.22 23.35
CA ALA A 150 2.88 -8.88 23.05
C ALA A 150 1.87 -7.91 22.40
N THR A 151 1.18 -8.41 21.38
CA THR A 151 0.14 -7.72 20.61
C THR A 151 -1.25 -7.92 21.24
N PRO A 152 -2.17 -6.92 21.22
CA PRO A 152 -2.04 -5.61 20.58
C PRO A 152 -1.10 -4.66 21.32
N ALA A 153 -0.36 -3.85 20.57
CA ALA A 153 0.69 -2.98 21.09
C ALA A 153 0.71 -1.62 20.40
N THR A 154 1.28 -0.62 21.06
CA THR A 154 1.59 0.68 20.44
C THR A 154 2.98 1.11 20.86
N ILE A 155 3.79 1.51 19.88
CA ILE A 155 5.15 2.00 20.09
C ILE A 155 5.31 3.40 19.52
N THR A 156 6.34 4.09 19.98
CA THR A 156 6.82 5.35 19.39
C THR A 156 8.18 5.07 18.76
N LEU A 157 8.40 5.55 17.53
CA LEU A 157 9.71 5.51 16.91
C LEU A 157 10.49 6.75 17.32
N ALA A 158 11.73 6.57 17.78
CA ALA A 158 12.64 7.69 17.94
C ALA A 158 12.95 8.29 16.55
N LYS A 159 13.10 9.62 16.50
CA LYS A 159 13.46 10.36 15.30
C LYS A 159 14.91 10.10 14.91
#